data_AF-A0A0A7S1W3-F1
#
_entry.id   AF-A0A0A7S1W3-F1
#
_cell.length_a   1.000
_cell.length_b   1.000
_cell.length_c   1.000
_cell.angle_alpha   90.00
_cell.angle_beta   90.00
_cell.angle_gamma   90.00
#
_symmetry.space_group_name_H-M   'P 1'
#
loop_
_entity.id
_entity.type
_entity.pdbx_description
1 polymer ?
#
loop_
_entity_poly.entity_id
_entity_poly.type
_entity_poly.pdbx_seq_one_letter_code
_entity_poly.pdbx_strand_id
1 'polypeptide(L)'
;MIIQWILFICLWLLGIYFRLYFLFRASNYYNDKSLNIKRICAIFYYIFVLGYGVYMIPVLGNNYDPRQGKLLLVFLECLIIFYLFANLFCLISLIEQR
;
A
#
# COMPACT_ATOMS: atom_id res chain seq x y z
N MET A 1 2.78 -13.00 14.31
CA MET A 1 2.00 -13.28 13.08
C MET A 1 0.71 -12.47 12.99
N ILE A 2 -0.26 -12.62 13.91
CA ILE A 2 -1.53 -11.86 13.86
C ILE A 2 -1.31 -10.35 13.84
N ILE A 3 -0.40 -9.84 14.69
CA ILE A 3 -0.07 -8.40 14.75
C ILE A 3 0.48 -7.88 13.41
N GLN A 4 1.32 -8.66 12.71
CA GLN A 4 1.89 -8.27 11.41
C GLN A 4 0.79 -8.17 10.33
N TRP A 5 -0.18 -9.08 10.36
CA TRP A 5 -1.34 -9.05 9.46
C TRP A 5 -2.31 -7.92 9.78
N ILE A 6 -2.57 -7.64 11.06
CA ILE A 6 -3.36 -6.47 11.48
C ILE A 6 -2.69 -5.19 10.98
N LEU A 7 -1.37 -5.06 11.20
CA LEU A 7 -0.61 -3.91 10.72
C LEU A 7 -0.67 -3.81 9.18
N PHE A 8 -0.57 -4.92 8.46
CA PHE A 8 -0.70 -4.97 7.00
C PHE A 8 -2.06 -4.41 6.54
N ILE A 9 -3.15 -4.85 7.17
CA ILE A 9 -4.51 -4.39 6.85
C ILE A 9 -4.68 -2.91 7.20
N CYS A 10 -4.21 -2.47 8.37
CA CYS A 10 -4.26 -1.06 8.78
C CYS A 10 -3.49 -0.17 7.79
N LEU A 11 -2.30 -0.59 7.38
CA LEU A 11 -1.52 0.10 6.37
C LEU A 11 -2.29 0.12 5.05
N TRP A 12 -2.86 -0.99 4.60
CA TRP A 12 -3.65 -1.00 3.35
C TRP A 12 -4.83 -0.03 3.35
N LEU A 13 -5.61 0.00 4.44
CA LEU A 13 -6.74 0.92 4.60
C LEU A 13 -6.28 2.39 4.59
N LEU A 14 -5.18 2.70 5.27
CA LEU A 14 -4.59 4.03 5.24
C LEU A 14 -4.14 4.42 3.82
N GLY A 15 -3.67 3.45 3.04
CA GLY A 15 -3.27 3.65 1.65
C GLY A 15 -4.46 4.03 0.79
N ILE A 16 -5.60 3.36 0.96
CA ILE A 16 -6.85 3.72 0.28
C ILE A 16 -7.24 5.17 0.59
N TYR A 17 -7.12 5.59 1.86
CA TYR A 17 -7.41 6.97 2.24
C TYR A 17 -6.54 7.98 1.47
N PHE A 18 -5.22 7.76 1.40
CA PHE A 18 -4.34 8.65 0.63
C PHE A 18 -4.67 8.66 -0.86
N ARG A 19 -5.00 7.51 -1.45
CA ARG A 19 -5.42 7.42 -2.86
C ARG A 19 -6.66 8.27 -3.13
N LEU A 20 -7.69 8.13 -2.30
CA LEU A 20 -8.92 8.91 -2.43
C LEU A 20 -8.64 10.41 -2.24
N TYR A 21 -7.82 10.77 -1.25
CA TYR A 21 -7.44 12.16 -1.00
C TYR A 21 -6.82 12.82 -2.25
N PHE A 22 -5.85 12.17 -2.89
CA PHE A 22 -5.22 12.72 -4.08
C PHE A 22 -6.10 12.61 -5.31
N LEU A 23 -6.94 11.57 -5.45
CA LEU A 23 -7.88 11.45 -6.56
C LEU A 23 -8.85 12.64 -6.63
N PHE A 24 -9.38 13.08 -5.48
CA PHE A 24 -10.37 14.17 -5.45
C PHE A 24 -9.76 15.58 -5.37
N ARG A 25 -8.54 15.73 -4.83
CA ARG A 25 -7.94 17.04 -4.54
C ARG A 25 -6.80 17.44 -5.48
N ALA A 26 -6.45 16.59 -6.44
CA ALA A 26 -5.32 16.75 -7.36
C ALA A 26 -5.36 17.96 -8.32
N SER A 27 -6.44 18.74 -8.40
CA SER A 27 -6.57 19.77 -9.45
C SER A 27 -5.66 21.00 -9.27
N ASN A 28 -4.95 21.17 -8.15
CA ASN A 28 -4.26 22.43 -7.81
C ASN A 28 -2.81 22.29 -7.31
N TYR A 29 -2.06 21.26 -7.73
CA TYR A 29 -0.68 20.98 -7.24
C TYR A 29 0.34 22.12 -7.41
N TYR A 30 0.23 22.92 -8.47
CA TYR A 30 1.23 23.93 -8.77
C TYR A 30 1.16 25.16 -7.86
N ASN A 31 -0.04 25.48 -7.34
CA ASN A 31 -0.26 26.68 -6.54
C ASN A 31 -0.34 26.43 -5.03
N ASP A 32 -0.42 25.17 -4.57
CA ASP A 32 -0.61 24.84 -3.15
C ASP A 32 0.62 24.16 -2.52
N LYS A 33 1.41 24.94 -1.77
CA LYS A 33 2.56 24.45 -0.99
C LYS A 33 2.15 23.39 0.05
N SER A 34 0.94 23.47 0.62
CA SER A 34 0.42 22.47 1.57
C SER A 34 0.21 21.12 0.88
N LEU A 35 -0.26 21.14 -0.36
CA LEU A 35 -0.50 19.93 -1.14
C LEU A 35 0.82 19.23 -1.51
N ASN A 36 1.89 19.99 -1.79
CA ASN A 36 3.22 19.45 -2.06
C ASN A 36 3.84 18.73 -0.84
N ILE A 37 3.68 19.27 0.38
CA ILE A 37 4.16 18.60 1.59
C ILE A 37 3.40 17.28 1.81
N LYS A 38 2.07 17.29 1.62
CA LYS A 38 1.25 16.08 1.74
C LYS A 38 1.63 15.04 0.69
N ARG A 39 1.96 15.45 -0.54
CA ARG A 39 2.47 14.57 -1.60
C ARG A 39 3.78 13.90 -1.19
N ILE A 40 4.74 14.65 -0.64
CA ILE A 40 6.00 14.10 -0.15
C ILE A 40 5.75 13.07 0.97
N CYS A 41 4.89 13.39 1.93
CA CYS A 41 4.50 12.44 2.98
C CYS A 41 3.87 11.16 2.40
N ALA A 42 3.02 11.30 1.38
CA ALA A 42 2.40 10.16 0.71
C ALA A 42 3.41 9.29 -0.04
N ILE A 43 4.40 9.90 -0.72
CA ILE A 43 5.51 9.19 -1.36
C ILE A 43 6.29 8.37 -0.32
N PHE A 44 6.69 8.98 0.80
CA PHE A 44 7.38 8.25 1.88
C PHE A 44 6.54 7.10 2.43
N TYR A 45 5.25 7.36 2.64
CA TYR A 45 4.31 6.34 3.07
C TYR A 45 4.25 5.17 2.08
N TYR A 46 4.11 5.41 0.77
CA TYR A 46 4.03 4.35 -0.24
C TYR A 46 5.33 3.55 -0.34
N ILE A 47 6.50 4.19 -0.23
CA ILE A 47 7.79 3.49 -0.20
C ILE A 47 7.88 2.55 1.02
N PHE A 48 7.54 3.07 2.20
CA PHE A 48 7.52 2.28 3.43
C PHE A 48 6.57 1.08 3.31
N VAL A 49 5.37 1.33 2.80
CA VAL A 49 4.31 0.34 2.61
C VAL A 49 4.72 -0.73 1.60
N LEU A 50 5.35 -0.36 0.48
CA LEU A 50 5.90 -1.32 -0.48
C LEU A 50 6.96 -2.22 0.16
N GLY A 51 7.88 -1.64 0.94
CA GLY A 51 8.87 -2.41 1.69
C GLY A 51 8.22 -3.40 2.67
N TYR A 52 7.18 -2.96 3.38
CA TYR A 52 6.41 -3.82 4.28
C TYR A 52 5.67 -4.93 3.54
N GLY A 53 5.10 -4.65 2.37
CA GLY A 53 4.47 -5.64 1.51
C GLY A 53 5.44 -6.73 1.03
N VAL A 54 6.66 -6.34 0.64
CA VAL A 54 7.74 -7.29 0.29
C VAL A 54 8.14 -8.13 1.50
N TYR A 55 8.24 -7.53 2.70
CA TYR A 55 8.50 -8.26 3.94
C TYR A 55 7.42 -9.29 4.27
N MET A 56 6.16 -9.05 3.90
CA MET A 56 5.06 -9.99 4.15
C MET A 56 5.10 -11.24 3.25
N ILE A 57 5.79 -11.21 2.11
CA ILE A 57 5.91 -12.37 1.20
C ILE A 57 6.57 -13.59 1.88
N PRO A 58 7.80 -13.49 2.43
CA PRO A 58 8.41 -14.62 3.14
C PRO A 58 7.67 -14.98 4.43
N VAL A 59 6.99 -14.01 5.08
CA VAL A 59 6.16 -14.28 6.27
C VAL A 59 4.99 -15.18 5.90
N LEU A 60 4.38 -15.01 4.73
CA LEU A 60 3.32 -15.89 4.24
C LEU A 60 3.87 -17.30 3.95
N GLY A 61 5.01 -17.40 3.26
CA GLY A 61 5.62 -18.69 2.91
C GLY A 61 6.10 -19.50 4.12
N ASN A 62 6.71 -18.87 5.11
CA ASN A 62 7.24 -19.55 6.30
C ASN A 62 6.16 -20.05 7.27
N ASN A 63 4.95 -19.48 7.19
CA ASN A 63 3.83 -19.86 8.04
C ASN A 63 2.76 -20.64 7.26
N TYR A 64 3.13 -21.19 6.09
CA TYR A 64 2.27 -22.02 5.27
C TYR A 64 1.98 -23.35 5.98
N ASP A 65 0.75 -23.49 6.48
CA ASP A 65 0.22 -24.78 6.90
C ASP A 65 -0.58 -25.38 5.72
N PRO A 66 -0.12 -26.48 5.09
CA PRO A 66 -0.82 -27.11 3.97
C PRO A 66 -2.22 -27.64 4.35
N ARG A 67 -2.55 -27.69 5.64
CA ARG A 67 -3.88 -28.06 6.15
C ARG A 67 -4.82 -26.87 6.31
N GLN A 68 -4.31 -25.63 6.34
CA GLN A 68 -5.14 -24.43 6.36
C GLN A 68 -5.80 -24.22 4.99
N GLY A 69 -7.07 -23.80 5.02
CA GLY A 69 -7.93 -23.77 3.83
C GLY A 69 -7.30 -23.00 2.67
N LYS A 70 -7.12 -23.69 1.53
CA LYS A 70 -6.54 -23.16 0.28
C LYS A 70 -7.13 -21.80 -0.14
N LEU A 71 -8.41 -21.55 0.16
CA LEU A 71 -9.11 -20.32 -0.20
C LEU A 71 -8.59 -19.08 0.55
N LEU A 72 -8.28 -19.20 1.85
CA LEU A 72 -7.75 -18.09 2.64
C LEU A 72 -6.35 -17.70 2.17
N LEU A 73 -5.52 -18.69 1.85
CA LEU A 73 -4.18 -18.46 1.32
C LEU A 73 -4.21 -17.71 -0.01
N VAL A 74 -5.00 -18.21 -0.97
CA VAL A 74 -5.16 -17.57 -2.28
C VAL A 74 -5.66 -16.13 -2.13
N PHE A 75 -6.59 -15.89 -1.20
CA PHE A 75 -7.05 -14.53 -0.89
C PHE A 75 -5.92 -13.62 -0.39
N LEU A 76 -5.08 -14.10 0.54
CA LEU A 76 -3.96 -13.32 1.07
C LEU A 76 -2.88 -13.05 0.02
N GLU A 77 -2.58 -14.03 -0.84
CA GLU A 77 -1.65 -13.85 -1.97
C GLU A 77 -2.16 -12.79 -2.95
N CYS A 78 -3.43 -12.89 -3.37
CA CYS A 78 -4.06 -11.90 -4.22
C CYS A 78 -4.05 -10.51 -3.57
N LEU A 79 -4.31 -10.43 -2.27
CA LEU A 79 -4.30 -9.16 -1.52
C LEU A 79 -2.90 -8.53 -1.54
N ILE A 80 -1.83 -9.30 -1.30
CA ILE A 80 -0.45 -8.80 -1.34
C ILE A 80 -0.08 -8.33 -2.75
N ILE A 81 -0.42 -9.10 -3.78
CA ILE A 81 -0.14 -8.73 -5.17
C ILE A 81 -0.88 -7.42 -5.52
N PHE A 82 -2.18 -7.34 -5.25
CA PHE A 82 -2.97 -6.14 -5.51
C PHE A 82 -2.44 -4.93 -4.72
N TYR A 83 -2.05 -5.15 -3.47
CA TYR A 83 -1.44 -4.14 -2.62
C TYR A 83 -0.15 -3.56 -3.25
N LEU A 84 0.76 -4.43 -3.68
CA LEU A 84 2.03 -4.00 -4.28
C LEU A 84 1.81 -3.21 -5.58
N PHE A 85 1.01 -3.75 -6.50
CA PHE A 85 0.72 -3.08 -7.77
C PHE A 85 0.06 -1.72 -7.56
N ALA A 86 -0.95 -1.64 -6.70
CA ALA A 86 -1.68 -0.40 -6.52
C ALA A 86 -0.85 0.68 -5.79
N ASN A 87 0.03 0.28 -4.86
CA ASN A 87 0.95 1.23 -4.22
C ASN A 87 2.05 1.70 -5.18
N LEU A 88 2.57 0.81 -6.04
CA LEU A 88 3.54 1.17 -7.07
C LEU A 88 2.94 2.15 -8.08
N PHE A 89 1.73 1.88 -8.57
CA PHE A 89 1.01 2.77 -9.48
C PHE A 89 0.81 4.16 -8.89
N CYS A 90 0.35 4.25 -7.63
CA CYS A 90 0.18 5.55 -6.97
C CYS A 90 1.50 6.28 -6.72
N LEU A 91 2.56 5.55 -6.37
CA LEU A 91 3.89 6.14 -6.21
C LEU A 91 4.36 6.79 -7.50
N ILE A 92 4.27 6.06 -8.63
CA ILE A 92 4.64 6.57 -9.96
C ILE A 92 3.79 7.80 -10.30
N SER A 93 2.47 7.70 -10.13
CA SER A 93 1.55 8.81 -10.41
C SER A 93 1.89 10.09 -9.62
N LEU A 94 2.29 9.97 -8.36
CA LEU A 94 2.68 11.12 -7.54
C LEU A 94 4.05 11.70 -7.91
N ILE A 95 4.95 10.88 -8.48
CA ILE A 95 6.28 11.32 -8.94
C ILE A 95 6.19 12.00 -10.32
N GLU A 96 5.38 11.45 -11.23
CA GLU A 96 5.21 11.94 -12.61
C GLU A 96 4.36 13.20 -12.74
N GLN A 97 3.62 13.59 -11.71
CA GLN A 97 2.88 14.88 -11.63
C GLN A 97 3.83 16.09 -11.46
N ARG A 98 4.88 16.17 -12.29
CA ARG A 98 5.90 17.21 -12.28
C ARG A 98 5.68 18.24 -13.38
#